data_AF-J8Q5R7-F1
#
_entry.id   AF-J8Q5R7-F1
#
_cell.length_a   1.000
_cell.length_b   1.000
_cell.length_c   1.000
_cell.angle_alpha   90.00
_cell.angle_beta   90.00
_cell.angle_gamma   90.00
#
_symmetry.space_group_name_H-M   'P 1'
#
loop_
_entity.id
_entity.type
_entity.pdbx_description
1 polymer ?
#
loop_
_entity_poly.entity_id
_entity_poly.type
_entity_poly.pdbx_seq_one_letter_code
_entity_poly.pdbx_strand_id
1 'polypeptide(L)'
;MPSKDPESYIDKDIRKISSRNDELIKQDATLKREYTTLLRKVSSVITVLNSVDGDAGCGDAEVPRLISESTVEKVPELKWYNKQISLITTTLENEEDIEVPEELVDAYTLYKETSLLYNDTHTP
;
A
#
# COMPACT_ATOMS: atom_id res chain seq x y z
N MET A 1 18.16 19.91 63.29
CA MET A 1 17.93 19.74 61.84
C MET A 1 17.66 18.27 61.60
N PRO A 2 16.56 17.85 60.95
CA PRO A 2 16.29 16.43 60.81
C PRO A 2 17.21 15.86 59.73
N SER A 3 18.04 14.89 60.14
CA SER A 3 18.80 14.03 59.23
C SER A 3 17.79 13.33 58.33
N LYS A 4 17.81 13.60 57.03
CA LYS A 4 17.07 12.81 56.04
C LYS A 4 17.85 11.52 55.83
N ASP A 5 17.37 10.41 56.38
CA ASP A 5 18.02 9.12 56.23
C ASP A 5 18.16 8.77 54.74
N PRO A 6 19.39 8.64 54.21
CA PRO A 6 19.63 8.40 52.79
C PRO A 6 19.03 7.06 52.32
N GLU A 7 18.91 6.08 53.23
CA GLU A 7 18.25 4.80 52.98
C GLU A 7 16.77 4.96 52.60
N SER A 8 16.04 5.90 53.21
CA SER A 8 14.64 6.15 52.88
C SER A 8 14.45 6.73 51.47
N TYR A 9 15.46 7.42 50.92
CA TYR A 9 15.41 7.96 49.57
C TYR A 9 15.68 6.88 48.53
N ILE A 10 16.68 6.03 48.78
CA ILE A 10 17.03 4.89 47.94
C ILE A 10 15.84 3.93 47.82
N ASP A 11 15.17 3.60 48.92
CA ASP A 11 13.99 2.73 48.91
C ASP A 11 12.83 3.29 48.07
N LYS A 12 12.63 4.61 48.09
CA LYS A 12 11.59 5.27 47.29
C LYS A 12 11.92 5.20 45.80
N ASP A 13 13.18 5.38 45.44
CA ASP A 13 13.60 5.32 44.05
C ASP A 13 13.62 3.88 43.52
N ILE A 14 14.00 2.89 44.35
CA ILE A 14 13.85 1.47 44.02
C ILE A 14 12.38 1.13 43.71
N ARG A 15 11.43 1.58 44.53
CA ARG A 15 9.99 1.35 44.27
C ARG A 15 9.52 2.00 42.99
N LYS A 16 9.96 3.23 42.70
CA LYS A 16 9.61 3.93 41.44
C LYS A 16 10.15 3.19 40.23
N ILE A 17 11.42 2.77 40.27
CA ILE A 17 12.06 2.03 39.17
C ILE A 17 11.36 0.69 38.96
N SER A 18 11.04 -0.04 40.04
CA SER A 18 10.29 -1.29 39.96
C SER A 18 8.91 -1.10 39.33
N SER A 19 8.15 -0.10 39.80
CA SER A 19 6.83 0.21 39.24
C SER A 19 6.90 0.60 37.76
N ARG A 20 7.94 1.34 37.35
CA ARG A 20 8.13 1.70 35.95
C ARG A 20 8.51 0.50 35.09
N ASN A 21 9.33 -0.41 35.62
CA ASN A 21 9.69 -1.65 34.95
C ASN A 21 8.44 -2.53 34.72
N ASP A 22 7.59 -2.69 35.73
CA ASP A 22 6.33 -3.44 35.61
C ASP A 22 5.39 -2.84 34.55
N GLU A 23 5.36 -1.52 34.43
CA GLU A 23 4.59 -0.83 33.39
C GLU A 23 5.17 -1.08 31.99
N LEU A 24 6.49 -1.00 31.83
CA LEU A 24 7.17 -1.27 30.57
C LEU A 24 6.95 -2.72 30.10
N ILE A 25 6.97 -3.68 31.02
CA ILE A 25 6.66 -5.09 30.72
C ILE A 25 5.23 -5.24 30.18
N LYS A 26 4.26 -4.56 30.79
CA LYS A 26 2.86 -4.57 30.32
C LYS A 26 2.71 -3.94 28.94
N GLN A 27 3.43 -2.84 28.68
CA GLN A 27 3.43 -2.17 27.40
C GLN A 27 4.05 -3.06 26.31
N ASP A 28 5.20 -3.68 26.57
CA ASP A 28 5.85 -4.61 25.62
C ASP A 28 4.95 -5.79 25.27
N ALA A 29 4.29 -6.40 26.26
CA ALA A 29 3.34 -7.48 26.02
C ALA A 29 2.14 -7.03 25.17
N THR A 30 1.70 -5.78 25.33
CA THR A 30 0.59 -5.21 24.56
C THR A 30 1.01 -4.92 23.12
N LEU A 31 2.16 -4.26 22.93
CA LEU A 31 2.75 -3.96 21.63
C LEU A 31 2.98 -5.24 20.80
N LYS A 32 3.52 -6.30 21.40
CA LYS A 32 3.70 -7.59 20.72
C LYS A 32 2.38 -8.17 20.21
N ARG A 33 1.31 -8.07 21.01
CA ARG A 33 -0.03 -8.55 20.63
C ARG A 33 -0.60 -7.72 19.48
N GLU A 34 -0.49 -6.40 19.56
CA GLU A 34 -0.97 -5.47 18.51
C GLU A 34 -0.20 -5.68 17.21
N TYR A 35 1.13 -5.76 17.27
CA TYR A 35 1.98 -6.01 16.11
C TYR A 35 1.64 -7.33 15.42
N THR A 36 1.47 -8.41 16.19
CA THR A 36 1.10 -9.71 15.62
C THR A 36 -0.28 -9.67 14.98
N THR A 37 -1.20 -8.89 15.55
CA THR A 37 -2.55 -8.70 14.99
C THR A 37 -2.49 -7.91 13.69
N LEU A 38 -1.71 -6.83 13.65
CA LEU A 38 -1.48 -6.04 12.45
C LEU A 38 -0.85 -6.89 11.35
N LEU A 39 0.17 -7.67 11.67
CA LEU A 39 0.84 -8.56 10.71
C LEU A 39 -0.15 -9.54 10.08
N ARG A 40 -1.03 -10.17 10.88
CA ARG A 40 -2.08 -11.06 10.36
C ARG A 40 -3.06 -10.33 9.44
N LYS A 41 -3.46 -9.11 9.78
CA LYS A 41 -4.34 -8.29 8.95
C LYS A 41 -3.68 -7.96 7.61
N VAL A 42 -2.41 -7.53 7.63
CA VAL A 42 -1.63 -7.24 6.43
C VAL A 42 -1.49 -8.49 5.56
N SER A 43 -1.11 -9.64 6.14
CA SER A 43 -1.05 -10.90 5.39
C SER A 43 -2.39 -11.28 4.78
N SER A 44 -3.49 -11.14 5.52
CA SER A 44 -4.83 -11.40 4.98
C SER A 44 -5.18 -10.49 3.81
N VAL A 45 -4.87 -9.19 3.89
CA VAL A 45 -5.09 -8.25 2.80
C VAL A 45 -4.27 -8.64 1.57
N ILE A 46 -2.99 -8.96 1.75
CA ILE A 46 -2.12 -9.44 0.66
C ILE A 46 -2.70 -10.71 0.03
N THR A 47 -3.16 -11.68 0.82
CA THR A 47 -3.79 -12.90 0.30
C THR A 47 -5.04 -12.59 -0.54
N VAL A 48 -5.90 -11.67 -0.08
CA VAL A 48 -7.08 -11.25 -0.85
C VAL A 48 -6.67 -10.56 -2.14
N LEU A 49 -5.73 -9.62 -2.10
CA LEU A 49 -5.24 -8.92 -3.29
C LEU A 49 -4.65 -9.90 -4.31
N ASN A 50 -3.79 -10.82 -3.87
CA ASN A 50 -3.23 -11.86 -4.73
C ASN A 50 -4.30 -12.79 -5.32
N SER A 51 -5.39 -13.05 -4.58
CA SER A 51 -6.50 -13.85 -5.11
C SER A 51 -7.32 -13.09 -6.15
N VAL A 52 -7.43 -11.76 -6.02
CA VAL A 52 -8.06 -10.90 -7.03
C VAL A 52 -7.19 -10.82 -8.28
N ASP A 53 -5.87 -10.69 -8.13
CA ASP A 53 -4.92 -10.68 -9.25
C ASP A 53 -4.80 -12.04 -9.96
N GLY A 54 -5.06 -13.15 -9.25
CA GLY A 54 -5.04 -14.50 -9.82
C GLY A 54 -6.26 -14.81 -10.70
N ASP A 55 -7.43 -14.22 -10.39
CA ASP A 55 -8.69 -14.46 -11.10
C ASP A 55 -8.95 -13.39 -12.18
N ALA A 56 -8.50 -12.16 -11.94
CA ALA A 56 -8.41 -11.12 -12.95
C ALA A 56 -6.98 -11.15 -13.50
N GLY A 57 -6.70 -11.91 -14.56
CA GLY A 57 -5.37 -12.15 -15.13
C GLY A 57 -4.52 -10.89 -15.43
N CYS A 58 -4.04 -10.26 -14.37
CA CYS A 58 -3.28 -9.01 -14.28
C CYS A 58 -1.79 -9.33 -14.02
N GLY A 59 -1.36 -10.54 -14.36
CA GLY A 59 0.05 -10.88 -14.45
C GLY A 59 0.59 -10.48 -15.82
N ASP A 60 1.56 -9.55 -15.82
CA ASP A 60 2.52 -9.29 -16.91
C ASP A 60 1.95 -9.22 -18.33
N ALA A 61 0.93 -8.39 -18.54
CA ALA A 61 0.51 -8.09 -19.89
C ALA A 61 1.22 -6.82 -20.37
N GLU A 62 2.39 -6.98 -20.98
CA GLU A 62 3.01 -5.94 -21.84
C GLU A 62 2.05 -5.47 -22.95
N VAL A 63 0.96 -6.21 -23.18
CA VAL A 63 -0.05 -5.95 -24.21
C VAL A 63 -1.44 -5.78 -23.57
N PRO A 64 -2.21 -4.73 -23.92
CA PRO A 64 -3.58 -4.56 -23.44
C PRO A 64 -4.46 -5.78 -23.73
N ARG A 65 -5.19 -6.26 -22.72
CA ARG A 65 -6.17 -7.35 -22.86
C ARG A 65 -7.60 -6.81 -22.79
N LEU A 66 -8.52 -7.48 -23.47
CA LEU A 66 -9.95 -7.19 -23.36
C LEU A 66 -10.48 -7.61 -21.98
N ILE A 67 -11.43 -6.83 -21.46
CA ILE A 67 -12.19 -7.16 -20.25
C ILE A 67 -13.01 -8.43 -20.51
N SER A 68 -13.00 -9.36 -19.56
CA SER A 68 -13.67 -10.66 -19.70
C SER A 68 -15.19 -10.53 -19.87
N GLU A 69 -15.77 -11.42 -20.68
CA GLU A 69 -17.22 -11.41 -20.97
C GLU A 69 -18.07 -11.58 -19.70
N SER A 70 -17.60 -12.39 -18.74
CA SER A 70 -18.26 -12.57 -17.44
C SER A 70 -18.34 -11.28 -16.61
N THR A 71 -17.39 -10.35 -16.82
CA THR A 71 -17.38 -9.04 -16.15
C THR A 71 -18.26 -8.05 -16.92
N VAL A 72 -18.22 -8.09 -18.25
CA VAL A 72 -19.09 -7.27 -19.11
C VAL A 72 -20.57 -7.63 -18.94
N GLU A 73 -20.89 -8.90 -18.70
CA GLU A 73 -22.26 -9.35 -18.40
C GLU A 73 -22.79 -8.75 -17.09
N LYS A 74 -21.91 -8.58 -16.08
CA LYS A 74 -22.24 -7.94 -14.81
C LYS A 74 -22.35 -6.41 -14.94
N VAL A 75 -21.51 -5.81 -15.79
CA VAL A 75 -21.47 -4.35 -16.02
C VAL A 75 -21.40 -4.07 -17.52
N PRO A 76 -22.56 -3.91 -18.20
CA PRO A 76 -22.63 -3.77 -19.65
C PRO A 76 -21.90 -2.55 -20.22
N GLU A 77 -21.74 -1.49 -19.43
CA GLU A 77 -21.02 -0.27 -19.80
C GLU A 77 -19.55 -0.56 -20.13
N LEU A 78 -18.97 -1.62 -19.55
CA LEU A 78 -17.59 -2.00 -19.80
C LEU A 78 -17.33 -2.46 -21.25
N LYS A 79 -18.39 -2.84 -21.97
CA LYS A 79 -18.31 -3.20 -23.39
C LYS A 79 -17.77 -2.06 -24.26
N TRP A 80 -17.98 -0.80 -23.85
CA TRP A 80 -17.45 0.35 -24.58
C TRP A 80 -15.91 0.36 -24.58
N TYR A 81 -15.28 0.06 -23.44
CA TYR A 81 -13.82 0.01 -23.33
C TYR A 81 -13.23 -1.12 -24.19
N ASN A 82 -13.85 -2.30 -24.22
CA ASN A 82 -13.42 -3.38 -25.12
C ASN A 82 -13.41 -2.94 -26.59
N LYS A 83 -14.42 -2.18 -27.02
CA LYS A 83 -14.46 -1.63 -28.39
C LYS A 83 -13.32 -0.65 -28.66
N GLN A 84 -12.98 0.21 -27.69
CA GLN A 84 -11.89 1.17 -27.85
C GLN A 84 -10.53 0.47 -27.90
N ILE A 85 -10.31 -0.52 -27.04
CA ILE A 85 -9.09 -1.34 -27.03
C ILE A 85 -8.94 -2.02 -28.40
N SER A 86 -9.99 -2.67 -28.91
CA SER A 86 -9.94 -3.29 -30.24
C SER A 86 -9.64 -2.30 -31.35
N LEU A 87 -10.23 -1.10 -31.32
CA LEU A 87 -9.95 -0.06 -32.32
C LEU A 87 -8.47 0.33 -32.32
N ILE A 88 -7.91 0.63 -31.15
CA ILE A 88 -6.51 1.03 -30.99
C ILE A 88 -5.57 -0.12 -31.42
N THR A 89 -5.87 -1.37 -31.03
CA THR A 89 -5.09 -2.53 -31.45
C THR A 89 -5.09 -2.69 -32.98
N THR A 90 -6.25 -2.54 -33.63
CA THR A 90 -6.32 -2.60 -35.10
C THR A 90 -5.57 -1.45 -35.78
N THR A 91 -5.64 -0.22 -35.24
CA THR A 91 -4.88 0.93 -35.75
C THR A 91 -3.37 0.69 -35.65
N LEU A 92 -2.90 0.16 -34.52
CA LEU A 92 -1.50 -0.22 -34.31
C LEU A 92 -1.04 -1.37 -35.24
N GLU A 93 -1.88 -2.37 -35.46
CA GLU A 93 -1.59 -3.48 -36.40
C GLU A 93 -1.47 -3.01 -37.86
N ASN A 94 -2.15 -1.92 -38.21
CA ASN A 94 -2.08 -1.31 -39.54
C ASN A 94 -0.89 -0.35 -39.72
N GLU A 95 0.01 -0.25 -38.72
CA GLU A 95 1.15 0.69 -38.70
C GLU A 95 0.73 2.17 -38.89
N GLU A 96 -0.50 2.51 -38.52
CA GLU A 96 -0.93 3.91 -38.50
C GLU A 96 -0.30 4.59 -37.26
N ASP A 97 0.55 5.58 -37.49
CA ASP A 97 1.14 6.37 -36.41
C ASP A 97 0.04 7.18 -35.70
N ILE A 98 -0.17 6.88 -34.42
CA ILE A 98 -1.06 7.65 -33.56
C ILE A 98 -0.23 8.79 -32.95
N GLU A 99 -0.41 10.01 -33.48
CA GLU A 99 0.17 11.20 -32.87
C GLU A 99 -0.53 11.49 -31.53
N VAL A 100 0.20 11.33 -30.43
CA VAL A 100 -0.29 11.70 -29.08
C VAL A 100 -0.11 13.21 -28.90
N PRO A 101 -1.17 13.96 -28.54
CA PRO A 101 -1.06 15.40 -28.28
C PRO A 101 -0.01 15.73 -27.21
N GLU A 102 0.71 16.83 -27.39
CA GLU A 102 1.79 17.27 -26.51
C GLU A 102 1.30 17.45 -25.07
N GLU A 103 0.08 17.98 -24.89
CA GLU A 103 -0.52 18.19 -23.56
C GLU A 103 -0.74 16.87 -22.79
N LEU A 104 -1.00 15.77 -23.50
CA LEU A 104 -1.15 14.44 -22.91
C LEU A 104 0.19 13.86 -22.49
N VAL A 105 1.23 14.08 -23.30
CA VAL A 105 2.60 13.69 -22.96
C VAL A 105 3.08 14.42 -21.71
N ASP A 106 2.83 15.73 -21.63
CA ASP A 106 3.18 16.56 -20.48
C ASP A 106 2.43 16.12 -19.22
N ALA A 107 1.12 15.88 -19.31
CA ALA A 107 0.32 15.42 -18.18
C ALA A 107 0.76 14.02 -17.69
N TYR A 108 1.10 13.12 -18.61
CA TYR A 108 1.62 11.79 -18.27
C TYR A 108 2.99 11.86 -17.60
N THR A 109 3.87 12.72 -18.10
CA THR A 109 5.19 12.97 -17.51
C THR A 109 5.05 13.52 -16.10
N LEU A 110 4.20 14.53 -15.91
CA LEU A 110 3.88 15.07 -14.59
C LEU A 110 3.32 13.99 -13.65
N TYR A 111 2.38 13.17 -14.11
CA TYR A 111 1.85 12.06 -13.32
C TYR A 111 2.93 11.07 -12.88
N LYS A 112 3.85 10.70 -13.79
CA LYS A 112 4.94 9.77 -13.50
C LYS A 112 5.99 10.35 -12.55
N GLU A 113 6.30 11.63 -12.68
CA GLU A 113 7.31 12.32 -11.88
C GLU A 113 6.78 12.84 -10.55
N THR A 114 5.45 12.94 -10.39
CA THR A 114 4.85 13.38 -9.14
C THR A 114 5.02 12.31 -8.07
N SER A 115 5.91 12.62 -7.12
CA SER A 115 6.10 11.88 -5.87
C SER A 115 4.75 11.66 -5.16
N LEU A 116 4.31 10.40 -5.06
CA LEU A 116 3.04 10.04 -4.42
C LEU A 116 3.08 10.21 -2.90
N LEU A 117 4.28 10.18 -2.32
CA LEU A 117 4.53 10.37 -0.90
C LEU A 117 5.30 11.66 -0.66
N TYR A 118 5.02 12.32 0.46
CA TYR A 118 5.69 13.55 0.90
C TYR A 118 7.22 13.41 1.06
N ASN A 119 7.75 12.17 1.09
CA ASN A 119 9.18 11.86 1.28
C ASN A 119 9.78 10.98 0.17
N ASP A 120 9.09 10.77 -0.96
CA ASP A 120 9.63 9.95 -2.07
C ASP A 120 10.71 10.71 -2.88
N THR A 121 10.95 11.99 -2.57
CA THR A 121 12.10 12.74 -3.06
C THR A 121 13.36 12.35 -2.30
N HIS A 122 13.85 11.11 -2.47
CA HIS A 122 15.26 10.73 -2.43
C HIS A 122 15.42 9.19 -2.46
N THR A 123 15.65 8.66 -3.65
CA THR A 123 16.62 7.58 -3.83
C THR A 123 17.49 7.91 -5.05
N PRO A 124 18.83 7.78 -4.93
CA PRO A 124 19.78 8.10 -6.00
C PRO A 124 19.66 7.18 -7.22
#